data_AF-A0A846P4G5-F1
#
_entry.id   AF-A0A846P4G5-F1
#
_cell.length_a   1.000
_cell.length_b   1.000
_cell.length_c   1.000
_cell.angle_alpha   90.00
_cell.angle_beta   90.00
_cell.angle_gamma   90.00
#
_symmetry.space_group_name_H-M   'P 1'
#
loop_
_entity.id
_entity.type
_entity.pdbx_description
1 polymer ?
#
loop_
_entity_poly.entity_id
_entity_poly.type
_entity_poly.pdbx_seq_one_letter_code
_entity_poly.pdbx_strand_id
1 'polypeptide(L)'
;MNTYFPFRQRHGLQLLAGFLKEYVCQSIESVDAVVLEYEEAPPFDPTTLLGEPGGDQRGANQTSPDIAFLVRTVGGTGLILTESKLVEHSFYSCSGRASGVNNPDKTRCMEWENLLADLPERCWQLRWEKGARRNRKYWEYIRLSERGRRVLNRCPAATAGYQLFRQQALAEGIAASGRYDLVVSCVAYDARNTQLIHCLRTSGVEDFAAGWGALFDGRAQFSTFTHQQWVSWVRDHDSRGRWRDWLDYVKTRYGYVD
;
A
#
# COMPACT_ATOMS: atom_id res chain seq x y z
N MET A 1 5.43 15.38 -4.34
CA MET A 1 6.70 15.31 -3.58
C MET A 1 6.41 14.56 -2.30
N ASN A 2 7.18 13.51 -2.00
CA ASN A 2 7.00 12.71 -0.79
C ASN A 2 7.29 13.58 0.46
N THR A 3 6.35 13.61 1.41
CA THR A 3 6.40 14.49 2.59
C THR A 3 7.30 13.96 3.72
N TYR A 4 7.80 12.72 3.60
CA TYR A 4 8.56 12.03 4.64
C TYR A 4 10.04 11.91 4.32
N PHE A 5 10.43 11.83 3.04
CA PHE A 5 11.84 11.70 2.65
C PHE A 5 12.77 12.79 3.20
N PRO A 6 12.34 14.07 3.38
CA PRO A 6 13.16 15.06 4.06
C PRO A 6 13.67 14.62 5.44
N PHE A 7 12.94 13.73 6.13
CA PHE A 7 13.23 13.26 7.50
C PHE A 7 14.23 12.10 7.56
N ARG A 8 14.88 11.72 6.46
CA ARG A 8 15.89 10.64 6.40
C ARG A 8 17.16 10.87 7.25
N GLN A 9 17.35 12.07 7.78
CA GLN A 9 18.45 12.42 8.67
C GLN A 9 18.17 12.02 10.12
N ARG A 10 19.21 11.77 10.94
CA ARG A 10 19.11 11.21 12.30
C ARG A 10 17.97 11.76 13.16
N HIS A 11 17.80 13.08 13.19
CA HIS A 11 16.73 13.71 13.98
C HIS A 11 15.33 13.54 13.39
N GLY A 12 15.22 13.49 12.06
CA GLY A 12 13.96 13.19 11.40
C GLY A 12 13.55 11.73 11.61
N LEU A 13 14.51 10.81 11.61
CA LEU A 13 14.27 9.40 11.92
C LEU A 13 13.72 9.21 13.34
N GLN A 14 14.19 10.01 14.31
CA GLN A 14 13.64 9.99 15.68
C GLN A 14 12.18 10.47 15.73
N LEU A 15 11.84 11.55 14.99
CA LEU A 15 10.46 12.01 14.89
C LEU A 15 9.56 10.97 14.23
N LEU A 16 10.03 10.36 13.13
CA LEU A 16 9.33 9.28 12.43
C LEU A 16 9.14 8.06 13.34
N ALA A 17 10.13 7.69 14.15
CA ALA A 17 10.01 6.55 15.06
C ALA A 17 8.88 6.74 16.06
N GLY A 18 8.80 7.91 16.71
CA GLY A 18 7.71 8.22 17.62
C GLY A 18 6.35 8.22 16.92
N PHE A 19 6.27 8.82 15.73
CA PHE A 19 5.03 8.87 14.94
C PHE A 19 4.56 7.47 14.51
N LEU A 20 5.44 6.67 13.91
CA LEU A 20 5.09 5.32 13.45
C LEU A 20 4.77 4.40 14.62
N LYS A 21 5.42 4.58 15.77
CA LYS A 21 5.07 3.86 17.00
C LYS A 21 3.62 4.15 17.41
N GLU A 22 3.23 5.42 17.38
CA GLU A 22 1.89 5.86 17.78
C GLU A 22 0.80 5.40 16.80
N TYR A 23 1.00 5.66 15.51
CA TYR A 23 -0.05 5.51 14.50
C TYR A 23 0.02 4.21 13.68
N VAL A 24 1.14 3.48 13.73
CA VAL A 24 1.31 2.25 12.95
C VAL A 24 1.43 1.02 13.85
N CYS A 25 2.44 0.96 14.72
CA CYS A 25 2.62 -0.19 15.60
C CYS A 25 3.45 0.15 16.84
N GLN A 26 2.90 -0.10 18.02
CA GLN A 26 3.54 0.21 19.31
C GLN A 26 4.84 -0.58 19.59
N SER A 27 5.10 -1.65 18.83
CA SER A 27 6.34 -2.42 18.93
C SER A 27 7.53 -1.72 18.26
N ILE A 28 7.32 -0.65 17.49
CA ILE A 28 8.39 0.10 16.82
C ILE A 28 9.22 0.87 17.87
N GLU A 29 10.55 0.74 17.77
CA GLU A 29 11.52 1.40 18.65
C GLU A 29 12.31 2.50 17.94
N SER A 30 12.73 2.25 16.69
CA SER A 30 13.47 3.22 15.87
C SER A 30 13.18 3.06 14.38
N VAL A 31 13.49 4.10 13.60
CA VAL A 31 13.52 4.04 12.13
C VAL A 31 14.98 4.06 11.71
N ASP A 32 15.40 3.01 11.00
CA ASP A 32 16.76 2.85 10.50
C ASP A 32 16.93 3.59 9.17
N ALA A 33 15.91 3.57 8.30
CA ALA A 33 15.97 4.25 7.01
C ALA A 33 14.59 4.61 6.45
N VAL A 34 14.62 5.61 5.56
CA VAL A 34 13.51 6.03 4.71
C VAL A 34 13.92 5.82 3.26
N VAL A 35 13.21 4.95 2.54
CA VAL A 35 13.53 4.54 1.17
C VAL A 35 12.42 5.01 0.23
N LEU A 36 12.77 5.78 -0.80
CA LEU A 36 11.82 6.14 -1.87
C LEU A 36 11.72 5.00 -2.88
N GLU A 37 10.51 4.79 -3.41
CA GLU A 37 10.24 3.81 -4.47
C GLU A 37 10.86 2.45 -4.12
N TYR A 38 10.39 1.87 -3.00
CA TYR A 38 11.06 0.73 -2.38
C TYR A 38 11.28 -0.43 -3.36
N GLU A 39 12.53 -0.86 -3.42
CA GLU A 39 13.00 -1.99 -4.21
C GLU A 39 13.87 -2.87 -3.31
N GLU A 40 13.57 -4.16 -3.29
CA GLU A 40 14.34 -5.17 -2.56
C GLU A 40 14.99 -6.12 -3.57
N ALA A 41 16.08 -6.77 -3.19
CA ALA A 41 16.70 -7.77 -4.03
C ALA A 41 15.82 -9.06 -4.12
N PRO A 42 15.99 -9.87 -5.18
CA PRO A 42 15.37 -11.19 -5.23
C PRO A 42 15.67 -12.03 -3.98
N PRO A 43 14.71 -12.82 -3.48
CA PRO A 43 13.42 -13.15 -4.10
C PRO A 43 12.26 -12.21 -3.72
N PHE A 44 12.53 -11.09 -3.03
CA PHE A 44 11.50 -10.21 -2.47
C PHE A 44 11.12 -9.05 -3.39
N ASP A 45 11.77 -8.94 -4.53
CA ASP A 45 11.41 -7.97 -5.56
C ASP A 45 10.03 -8.32 -6.17
N PRO A 46 9.26 -7.33 -6.66
CA PRO A 46 7.95 -7.59 -7.24
C PRO A 46 7.98 -8.53 -8.47
N THR A 47 9.05 -8.54 -9.26
CA THR A 47 9.16 -9.41 -10.44
C THR A 47 9.17 -10.88 -10.05
N THR A 48 9.99 -11.23 -9.04
CA THR A 48 10.10 -12.60 -8.53
C THR A 48 8.89 -12.97 -7.69
N LEU A 49 8.54 -12.13 -6.71
CA LEU A 49 7.51 -12.43 -5.73
C LEU A 49 6.12 -12.42 -6.35
N LEU A 50 5.77 -11.34 -7.06
CA LEU A 50 4.41 -11.10 -7.57
C LEU A 50 4.25 -11.43 -9.05
N GLY A 51 5.29 -11.92 -9.72
CA GLY A 51 5.26 -12.28 -11.13
C GLY A 51 5.12 -11.06 -12.06
N GLU A 52 5.49 -9.89 -11.58
CA GLU A 52 5.41 -8.65 -12.37
C GLU A 52 6.43 -8.66 -13.51
N PRO A 53 6.16 -8.01 -14.65
CA PRO A 53 7.15 -7.90 -15.70
C PRO A 53 8.31 -7.02 -15.20
N GLY A 54 9.53 -7.51 -15.36
CA GLY A 54 10.72 -6.67 -15.35
C GLY A 54 10.64 -5.66 -16.51
N GLY A 55 11.19 -4.48 -16.33
CA GLY A 55 11.26 -3.47 -17.38
C GLY A 55 12.25 -2.37 -17.01
N ASP A 56 12.76 -1.69 -18.03
CA ASP A 56 13.80 -0.66 -17.89
C ASP A 56 13.25 0.65 -17.29
N GLN A 57 11.92 0.80 -17.23
CA GLN A 57 11.24 1.96 -16.65
C GLN A 57 10.59 1.60 -15.31
N ARG A 58 11.15 2.19 -14.24
CA ARG A 58 10.59 2.13 -12.88
C ARG A 58 9.14 2.62 -12.86
N GLY A 59 8.29 1.96 -12.07
CA GLY A 59 6.88 2.30 -11.87
C GLY A 59 5.91 1.83 -12.98
N ALA A 60 6.40 1.51 -14.18
CA ALA A 60 5.55 1.02 -15.26
C ALA A 60 5.20 -0.46 -15.06
N ASN A 61 3.94 -0.75 -14.69
CA ASN A 61 3.42 -2.12 -14.46
C ASN A 61 4.05 -2.89 -13.28
N GLN A 62 4.78 -2.19 -12.41
CA GLN A 62 5.43 -2.72 -11.21
C GLN A 62 4.92 -2.04 -9.94
N THR A 63 4.91 -2.79 -8.85
CA THR A 63 4.52 -2.40 -7.49
C THR A 63 5.73 -1.80 -6.83
N SER A 64 5.71 -0.48 -6.74
CA SER A 64 6.71 0.29 -6.04
C SER A 64 5.96 1.15 -5.03
N PRO A 65 5.92 0.75 -3.75
CA PRO A 65 5.42 1.61 -2.70
C PRO A 65 6.18 2.94 -2.74
N ASP A 66 5.46 4.06 -2.67
CA ASP A 66 6.05 5.40 -2.77
C ASP A 66 7.18 5.61 -1.76
N ILE A 67 7.03 5.00 -0.58
CA ILE A 67 8.02 5.00 0.48
C ILE A 67 7.99 3.73 1.30
N ALA A 68 9.16 3.31 1.76
CA ALA A 68 9.27 2.32 2.82
C ALA A 68 10.04 2.87 4.03
N PHE A 69 9.60 2.45 5.21
CA PHE A 69 10.33 2.65 6.46
C PHE A 69 10.92 1.32 6.91
N LEU A 70 12.25 1.28 7.00
CA LEU A 70 12.95 0.20 7.68
C LEU A 70 13.02 0.55 9.15
N VAL A 71 12.50 -0.32 10.02
CA VAL A 71 12.33 -0.04 11.44
C VAL A 71 12.96 -1.13 12.30
N ARG A 72 13.34 -0.76 13.52
CA ARG A 72 13.58 -1.72 14.61
C ARG A 72 12.30 -1.85 15.43
N THR A 73 12.01 -3.08 15.80
CA THR A 73 10.90 -3.40 16.70
C THR A 73 11.46 -4.11 17.93
N VAL A 74 10.65 -4.21 18.98
CA VAL A 74 10.96 -5.02 20.17
C VAL A 74 11.32 -6.47 19.80
N GLY A 75 10.78 -7.00 18.70
CA GLY A 75 11.05 -8.37 18.22
C GLY A 75 12.23 -8.51 17.26
N GLY A 76 12.72 -7.42 16.67
CA GLY A 76 13.80 -7.44 15.68
C GLY A 76 13.64 -6.36 14.62
N THR A 77 13.48 -6.73 13.35
CA THR A 77 13.39 -5.76 12.23
C THR A 77 12.00 -5.73 11.61
N GLY A 78 11.61 -4.55 11.11
CA GLY A 78 10.32 -4.36 10.47
C GLY A 78 10.41 -3.58 9.16
N LEU A 79 9.37 -3.73 8.35
CA LEU A 79 9.20 -3.07 7.06
C LEU A 79 7.78 -2.50 6.96
N ILE A 80 7.68 -1.19 6.72
CA ILE A 80 6.40 -0.52 6.50
C ILE A 80 6.39 -0.01 5.06
N LEU A 81 5.62 -0.66 4.18
CA LEU A 81 5.44 -0.28 2.79
C LEU A 81 4.29 0.71 2.70
N THR A 82 4.52 1.93 2.22
CA THR A 82 3.53 3.00 2.27
C THR A 82 3.25 3.59 0.89
N GLU A 83 1.99 3.56 0.50
CA GLU A 83 1.46 4.36 -0.61
C GLU A 83 1.06 5.74 -0.07
N SER A 84 1.46 6.82 -0.74
CA SER A 84 1.23 8.20 -0.31
C SER A 84 0.28 8.90 -1.27
N LYS A 85 -0.98 9.12 -0.84
CA LYS A 85 -2.03 9.78 -1.63
C LYS A 85 -2.29 11.21 -1.15
N LEU A 86 -1.86 12.18 -1.95
CA LEU A 86 -2.03 13.60 -1.64
C LEU A 86 -3.34 14.13 -2.21
N VAL A 87 -3.57 13.92 -3.51
CA VAL A 87 -4.71 14.49 -4.25
C VAL A 87 -5.46 13.45 -5.08
N GLU A 88 -4.87 12.27 -5.24
CA GLU A 88 -5.44 11.17 -6.00
C GLU A 88 -6.76 10.72 -5.38
N HIS A 89 -7.72 10.36 -6.23
CA HIS A 89 -9.07 10.02 -5.81
C HIS A 89 -9.34 8.50 -5.74
N SER A 90 -8.35 7.67 -6.07
CA SER A 90 -8.44 6.21 -6.03
C SER A 90 -7.05 5.55 -6.06
N PHE A 91 -7.03 4.22 -5.98
CA PHE A 91 -5.84 3.38 -6.19
C PHE A 91 -5.82 2.73 -7.60
N TYR A 92 -6.46 3.40 -8.57
CA TYR A 92 -6.63 2.99 -9.96
C TYR A 92 -7.37 1.66 -10.18
N SER A 93 -7.82 1.45 -11.42
CA SER A 93 -8.43 0.20 -11.85
C SER A 93 -7.40 -0.87 -12.17
N CYS A 94 -7.80 -2.13 -12.08
CA CYS A 94 -6.97 -3.28 -12.49
C CYS A 94 -6.45 -3.11 -13.92
N SER A 95 -5.14 -3.32 -14.12
CA SER A 95 -4.53 -3.19 -15.45
C SER A 95 -5.12 -4.17 -16.47
N GLY A 96 -5.60 -5.34 -16.03
CA GLY A 96 -6.33 -6.30 -16.85
C GLY A 96 -7.66 -5.78 -17.40
N ARG A 97 -8.12 -4.60 -16.96
CA ARG A 97 -9.32 -3.93 -17.48
C ARG A 97 -8.99 -2.68 -18.31
N ALA A 98 -7.73 -2.28 -18.41
CA ALA A 98 -7.32 -1.12 -19.18
C ALA A 98 -7.74 -1.22 -20.66
N SER A 99 -7.97 -0.07 -21.30
CA SER A 99 -8.12 0.01 -22.75
C SER A 99 -6.84 -0.49 -23.43
N GLY A 100 -6.96 -1.34 -24.46
CA GLY A 100 -5.81 -1.91 -25.17
C GLY A 100 -5.29 -3.24 -24.60
N VAL A 101 -5.79 -3.71 -23.45
CA VAL A 101 -5.53 -5.09 -22.99
C VAL A 101 -6.57 -6.02 -23.61
N ASN A 102 -6.10 -7.13 -24.21
CA ASN A 102 -6.94 -8.17 -24.83
C ASN A 102 -7.68 -9.06 -23.80
N ASN A 103 -8.25 -8.47 -22.76
CA ASN A 103 -9.12 -9.18 -21.85
C ASN A 103 -10.49 -9.36 -22.52
N PRO A 104 -10.88 -10.58 -22.93
CA PRO A 104 -12.10 -10.82 -23.69
C PRO A 104 -13.35 -10.54 -22.87
N ASP A 105 -13.24 -10.50 -21.54
CA ASP A 105 -14.37 -10.30 -20.63
C ASP A 105 -13.90 -9.63 -19.33
N LYS A 106 -14.04 -8.30 -19.31
CA LYS A 106 -13.67 -7.46 -18.17
C LYS A 106 -14.64 -7.57 -17.00
N THR A 107 -15.82 -8.18 -17.20
CA THR A 107 -16.86 -8.26 -16.18
C THR A 107 -16.72 -9.47 -15.27
N ARG A 108 -15.92 -10.49 -15.62
CA ARG A 108 -15.68 -11.67 -14.74
C ARG A 108 -15.26 -11.31 -13.32
N CYS A 109 -14.40 -10.30 -13.18
CA CYS A 109 -13.93 -9.85 -11.87
C CYS A 109 -14.97 -9.04 -11.06
N MET A 110 -16.13 -8.77 -11.65
CA MET A 110 -17.26 -8.08 -11.03
C MET A 110 -18.24 -9.06 -10.36
N GLU A 111 -18.16 -10.34 -10.67
CA GLU A 111 -19.01 -11.40 -10.11
C GLU A 111 -18.24 -12.10 -8.98
N TRP A 112 -18.39 -11.63 -7.74
CA TRP A 112 -17.53 -12.07 -6.63
C TRP A 112 -17.57 -13.56 -6.34
N GLU A 113 -18.78 -14.13 -6.23
CA GLU A 113 -18.94 -15.56 -5.92
C GLU A 113 -18.31 -16.43 -7.01
N ASN A 114 -18.58 -16.11 -8.28
CA ASN A 114 -18.00 -16.80 -9.42
C ASN A 114 -16.47 -16.65 -9.46
N LEU A 115 -15.95 -15.45 -9.18
CA LEU A 115 -14.52 -15.19 -9.12
C LEU A 115 -13.84 -16.04 -8.04
N LEU A 116 -14.41 -16.14 -6.85
CA LEU A 116 -13.85 -16.93 -5.76
C LEU A 116 -13.92 -18.43 -6.02
N ALA A 117 -14.96 -18.91 -6.70
CA ALA A 117 -15.13 -20.32 -7.04
C ALA A 117 -14.06 -20.81 -8.02
N ASP A 118 -13.55 -19.92 -8.89
CA ASP A 118 -12.59 -20.28 -9.93
C ASP A 118 -11.66 -19.11 -10.29
N LEU A 119 -10.78 -18.74 -9.35
CA LEU A 119 -9.83 -17.64 -9.54
C LEU A 119 -8.96 -17.79 -10.81
N PRO A 120 -8.34 -18.95 -11.10
CA PRO A 120 -7.50 -19.11 -12.28
C PRO A 120 -8.23 -18.83 -13.59
N GLU A 121 -9.50 -19.25 -13.70
CA GLU A 121 -10.27 -19.02 -14.92
C GLU A 121 -10.95 -17.63 -14.96
N ARG A 122 -11.26 -17.04 -13.80
CA ARG A 122 -12.02 -15.79 -13.72
C ARG A 122 -11.14 -14.55 -13.64
N CYS A 123 -9.94 -14.67 -13.09
CA CYS A 123 -9.00 -13.54 -12.97
C CYS A 123 -8.08 -13.48 -14.19
N TRP A 124 -8.28 -12.47 -15.04
CA TRP A 124 -7.40 -12.23 -16.19
C TRP A 124 -5.91 -12.10 -15.84
N GLN A 125 -5.59 -11.59 -14.65
CA GLN A 125 -4.21 -11.42 -14.19
C GLN A 125 -3.50 -12.75 -13.83
N LEU A 126 -4.24 -13.86 -13.71
CA LEU A 126 -3.68 -15.19 -13.44
C LEU A 126 -3.47 -16.01 -14.72
N ARG A 127 -4.15 -15.67 -15.82
CA ARG A 127 -4.13 -16.48 -17.05
C ARG A 127 -2.86 -16.26 -17.87
N TRP A 128 -2.38 -17.37 -18.43
CA TRP A 128 -1.41 -17.40 -19.52
C TRP A 128 -2.19 -17.45 -20.83
N GLU A 129 -2.00 -16.49 -21.74
CA GLU A 129 -2.52 -16.61 -23.10
C GLU A 129 -1.40 -16.37 -24.11
N LYS A 130 -1.12 -17.41 -24.91
CA LYS A 130 -0.37 -17.37 -26.19
C LYS A 130 0.96 -16.59 -26.16
N GLY A 131 1.89 -16.99 -25.29
CA GLY A 131 3.31 -16.67 -25.46
C GLY A 131 3.76 -15.26 -25.05
N ALA A 132 2.89 -14.44 -24.46
CA ALA A 132 3.28 -13.18 -23.79
C ALA A 132 2.64 -13.10 -22.39
N ARG A 133 3.44 -12.71 -21.36
CA ARG A 133 3.14 -12.72 -19.91
C ARG A 133 1.79 -12.03 -19.57
N ARG A 134 1.11 -12.39 -18.46
CA ARG A 134 1.49 -12.09 -17.05
C ARG A 134 0.85 -13.09 -16.08
N ASN A 135 1.59 -14.09 -15.59
CA ASN A 135 1.17 -14.88 -14.44
C ASN A 135 1.43 -14.07 -13.16
N ARG A 136 0.53 -13.13 -12.83
CA ARG A 136 0.65 -12.36 -11.59
C ARG A 136 0.32 -13.28 -10.41
N LYS A 137 1.09 -13.17 -9.34
CA LYS A 137 0.97 -14.04 -8.17
C LYS A 137 0.23 -13.39 -7.00
N TYR A 138 -0.50 -12.29 -7.25
CA TYR A 138 -1.15 -11.53 -6.17
C TYR A 138 -2.05 -12.43 -5.30
N TRP A 139 -2.86 -13.27 -5.92
CA TRP A 139 -3.76 -14.19 -5.23
C TRP A 139 -3.07 -15.36 -4.53
N GLU A 140 -1.79 -15.63 -4.81
CA GLU A 140 -1.02 -16.66 -4.10
C GLU A 140 -0.70 -16.26 -2.65
N TYR A 141 -0.59 -14.94 -2.39
CA TYR A 141 -0.25 -14.41 -1.07
C TYR A 141 -1.45 -13.84 -0.31
N ILE A 142 -2.50 -13.43 -1.02
CA ILE A 142 -3.70 -12.87 -0.40
C ILE A 142 -4.56 -13.98 0.21
N ARG A 143 -4.77 -13.88 1.53
CA ARG A 143 -5.72 -14.73 2.27
C ARG A 143 -6.90 -13.90 2.70
N LEU A 144 -8.06 -14.14 2.10
CA LEU A 144 -9.29 -13.44 2.48
C LEU A 144 -9.81 -13.93 3.82
N SER A 145 -10.18 -12.98 4.68
CA SER A 145 -10.90 -13.26 5.91
C SER A 145 -12.34 -13.66 5.64
N GLU A 146 -13.01 -14.21 6.66
CA GLU A 146 -14.45 -14.48 6.59
C GLU A 146 -15.25 -13.20 6.30
N ARG A 147 -14.85 -12.08 6.92
CA ARG A 147 -15.42 -10.76 6.60
C ARG A 147 -15.19 -10.40 5.15
N GLY A 148 -13.96 -10.52 4.64
CA GLY A 148 -13.61 -10.22 3.26
C GLY A 148 -14.48 -10.99 2.26
N ARG A 149 -14.71 -12.28 2.51
CA ARG A 149 -15.59 -13.12 1.69
C ARG A 149 -17.04 -12.65 1.67
N ARG A 150 -17.56 -12.13 2.80
CA ARG A 150 -18.95 -11.66 2.93
C ARG A 150 -19.18 -10.24 2.40
N VAL A 151 -18.26 -9.32 2.66
CA VAL A 151 -18.50 -7.89 2.39
C VAL A 151 -18.17 -7.52 0.95
N LEU A 152 -17.22 -8.22 0.32
CA LEU A 152 -16.85 -7.94 -1.05
C LEU A 152 -17.95 -8.40 -2.00
N ASN A 153 -18.32 -7.55 -2.96
CA ASN A 153 -19.29 -7.88 -4.00
C ASN A 153 -18.65 -7.99 -5.40
N ARG A 154 -17.34 -7.75 -5.49
CA ARG A 154 -16.47 -7.92 -6.67
C ARG A 154 -15.02 -8.00 -6.22
N CYS A 155 -14.11 -8.25 -7.17
CA CYS A 155 -12.68 -8.13 -6.93
C CYS A 155 -12.32 -6.73 -6.39
N PRO A 156 -11.62 -6.62 -5.25
CA PRO A 156 -11.29 -5.32 -4.64
C PRO A 156 -10.37 -4.47 -5.53
N ALA A 157 -9.57 -5.11 -6.38
CA ALA A 157 -8.71 -4.44 -7.35
C ALA A 157 -9.43 -3.97 -8.63
N ALA A 158 -10.70 -4.34 -8.84
CA ALA A 158 -11.33 -4.22 -10.15
C ALA A 158 -11.41 -2.78 -10.66
N THR A 159 -11.87 -1.84 -9.82
CA THR A 159 -12.24 -0.48 -10.25
C THR A 159 -11.34 0.61 -9.68
N ALA A 160 -11.02 0.53 -8.39
CA ALA A 160 -10.36 1.64 -7.68
C ALA A 160 -9.34 1.19 -6.62
N GLY A 161 -9.10 -0.12 -6.47
CA GLY A 161 -8.25 -0.69 -5.41
C GLY A 161 -6.97 -1.36 -5.90
N TYR A 162 -6.56 -1.18 -7.16
CA TYR A 162 -5.53 -2.02 -7.75
C TYR A 162 -4.14 -1.84 -7.11
N GLN A 163 -3.69 -0.61 -6.88
CA GLN A 163 -2.41 -0.39 -6.19
C GLN A 163 -2.43 -0.93 -4.77
N LEU A 164 -3.53 -0.69 -4.04
CA LEU A 164 -3.69 -1.15 -2.66
C LEU A 164 -3.65 -2.69 -2.56
N PHE A 165 -4.33 -3.37 -3.48
CA PHE A 165 -4.31 -4.83 -3.59
C PHE A 165 -2.91 -5.39 -3.88
N ARG A 166 -2.18 -4.74 -4.78
CA ARG A 166 -0.82 -5.14 -5.14
C ARG A 166 0.17 -4.92 -4.00
N GLN A 167 0.08 -3.77 -3.32
CA GLN A 167 0.89 -3.50 -2.15
C GLN A 167 0.59 -4.49 -1.02
N GLN A 168 -0.69 -4.80 -0.77
CA GLN A 168 -1.04 -5.83 0.22
C GLN A 168 -0.43 -7.17 -0.17
N ALA A 169 -0.53 -7.60 -1.43
CA ALA A 169 0.07 -8.85 -1.88
C ALA A 169 1.60 -8.87 -1.72
N LEU A 170 2.27 -7.74 -2.00
CA LEU A 170 3.72 -7.57 -1.77
C LEU A 170 4.05 -7.74 -0.28
N ALA A 171 3.32 -7.03 0.59
CA ALA A 171 3.50 -7.08 2.03
C ALA A 171 3.29 -8.51 2.57
N GLU A 172 2.24 -9.21 2.13
CA GLU A 172 1.97 -10.60 2.53
C GLU A 172 3.07 -11.55 2.09
N GLY A 173 3.55 -11.43 0.84
CA GLY A 173 4.62 -12.29 0.35
C GLY A 173 5.94 -12.07 1.09
N ILE A 174 6.26 -10.82 1.43
CA ILE A 174 7.44 -10.51 2.26
C ILE A 174 7.24 -11.04 3.69
N ALA A 175 6.07 -10.84 4.30
CA ALA A 175 5.76 -11.33 5.65
C ALA A 175 5.80 -12.87 5.74
N ALA A 176 5.37 -13.57 4.68
CA ALA A 176 5.39 -15.02 4.61
C ALA A 176 6.82 -15.60 4.68
N SER A 177 7.83 -14.83 4.25
CA SER A 177 9.23 -15.26 4.28
C SER A 177 9.84 -15.34 5.69
N GLY A 178 9.25 -14.65 6.67
CA GLY A 178 9.80 -14.54 8.03
C GLY A 178 11.06 -13.68 8.14
N ARG A 179 11.43 -12.92 7.09
CA ARG A 179 12.60 -12.04 7.11
C ARG A 179 12.47 -10.85 8.06
N TYR A 180 11.24 -10.39 8.28
CA TYR A 180 10.91 -9.29 9.16
C TYR A 180 9.88 -9.76 10.19
N ASP A 181 10.03 -9.30 11.42
CA ASP A 181 9.10 -9.58 12.52
C ASP A 181 7.81 -8.77 12.38
N LEU A 182 7.89 -7.63 11.68
CA LEU A 182 6.77 -6.77 11.35
C LEU A 182 6.79 -6.41 9.87
N VAL A 183 5.70 -6.67 9.16
CA VAL A 183 5.47 -6.13 7.82
C VAL A 183 4.11 -5.45 7.79
N VAL A 184 4.08 -4.19 7.35
CA VAL A 184 2.85 -3.39 7.28
C VAL A 184 2.64 -2.88 5.85
N SER A 185 1.46 -3.13 5.30
CA SER A 185 0.93 -2.39 4.15
C SER A 185 0.24 -1.14 4.67
N CYS A 186 0.76 0.03 4.31
CA CYS A 186 0.35 1.30 4.87
C CYS A 186 -0.15 2.25 3.78
N VAL A 187 -1.10 3.12 4.13
CA VAL A 187 -1.50 4.26 3.30
C VAL A 187 -1.37 5.54 4.09
N ALA A 188 -0.58 6.47 3.57
CA ALA A 188 -0.61 7.86 3.98
C ALA A 188 -1.58 8.63 3.07
N TYR A 189 -2.54 9.36 3.64
CA TYR A 189 -3.55 10.05 2.84
C TYR A 189 -3.97 11.41 3.37
N ASP A 190 -4.60 12.23 2.54
CA ASP A 190 -5.24 13.47 2.99
C ASP A 190 -6.63 13.18 3.58
N ALA A 191 -6.83 13.48 4.86
CA ALA A 191 -8.09 13.24 5.57
C ALA A 191 -9.32 13.94 4.96
N ARG A 192 -9.09 15.01 4.18
CA ARG A 192 -10.15 15.79 3.52
C ARG A 192 -10.61 15.15 2.21
N ASN A 193 -9.86 14.17 1.70
CA ASN A 193 -10.13 13.52 0.42
C ASN A 193 -11.19 12.41 0.57
N THR A 194 -12.44 12.82 0.77
CA THR A 194 -13.58 11.91 0.94
C THR A 194 -13.78 10.99 -0.26
N GLN A 195 -13.43 11.43 -1.47
CA GLN A 195 -13.51 10.62 -2.68
C GLN A 195 -12.55 9.43 -2.62
N LEU A 196 -11.30 9.63 -2.19
CA LEU A 196 -10.34 8.56 -1.97
C LEU A 196 -10.81 7.61 -0.85
N ILE A 197 -11.24 8.16 0.29
CA ILE A 197 -11.73 7.38 1.45
C ILE A 197 -12.82 6.39 1.02
N HIS A 198 -13.77 6.84 0.20
CA HIS A 198 -14.91 6.04 -0.26
C HIS A 198 -14.72 5.37 -1.63
N CYS A 199 -13.51 5.40 -2.21
CA CYS A 199 -13.31 4.95 -3.59
C CYS A 199 -13.61 3.45 -3.80
N LEU A 200 -13.58 2.66 -2.72
CA LEU A 200 -13.85 1.21 -2.73
C LEU A 200 -15.30 0.84 -2.38
N ARG A 201 -16.21 1.82 -2.18
CA ARG A 201 -17.61 1.57 -1.82
C ARG A 201 -18.30 0.63 -2.80
N THR A 202 -18.00 0.79 -4.10
CA THR A 202 -18.55 -0.09 -5.14
C THR A 202 -18.12 -1.55 -5.00
N SER A 203 -17.01 -1.82 -4.32
CA SER A 203 -16.53 -3.17 -4.00
C SER A 203 -17.04 -3.71 -2.66
N GLY A 204 -17.82 -2.92 -1.91
CA GLY A 204 -18.34 -3.28 -0.58
C GLY A 204 -17.51 -2.76 0.59
N VAL A 205 -16.50 -1.92 0.34
CA VAL A 205 -15.65 -1.31 1.38
C VAL A 205 -15.99 0.17 1.47
N GLU A 206 -16.78 0.53 2.48
CA GLU A 206 -17.29 1.89 2.64
C GLU A 206 -16.17 2.92 2.85
N ASP A 207 -15.20 2.59 3.70
CA ASP A 207 -14.02 3.39 4.01
C ASP A 207 -12.80 2.46 3.92
N PHE A 208 -11.85 2.75 3.03
CA PHE A 208 -10.67 1.90 2.90
C PHE A 208 -9.79 1.93 4.16
N ALA A 209 -9.71 3.05 4.86
CA ALA A 209 -8.82 3.23 6.01
C ALA A 209 -9.25 2.35 7.19
N ALA A 210 -10.56 2.20 7.39
CA ALA A 210 -11.12 1.33 8.43
C ALA A 210 -11.43 -0.10 7.94
N GLY A 211 -11.76 -0.27 6.66
CA GLY A 211 -12.34 -1.50 6.14
C GLY A 211 -11.35 -2.45 5.47
N TRP A 212 -10.26 -1.94 4.89
CA TRP A 212 -9.38 -2.72 4.01
C TRP A 212 -8.61 -3.82 4.74
N GLY A 213 -7.98 -3.51 5.87
CA GLY A 213 -7.18 -4.47 6.62
C GLY A 213 -7.99 -5.70 7.05
N ALA A 214 -9.24 -5.48 7.46
CA ALA A 214 -10.12 -6.54 7.93
C ALA A 214 -10.61 -7.50 6.82
N LEU A 215 -10.27 -7.24 5.55
CA LEU A 215 -10.57 -8.15 4.44
C LEU A 215 -9.63 -9.36 4.41
N PHE A 216 -8.50 -9.32 5.11
CA PHE A 216 -7.43 -10.30 4.98
C PHE A 216 -7.05 -10.92 6.33
N ASP A 217 -6.78 -12.23 6.34
CA ASP A 217 -6.27 -13.00 7.48
C ASP A 217 -4.82 -13.45 7.21
N GLY A 218 -4.04 -12.54 6.62
CA GLY A 218 -2.63 -12.76 6.29
C GLY A 218 -1.69 -12.50 7.46
N ARG A 219 -0.38 -12.49 7.17
CA ARG A 219 0.67 -12.17 8.15
C ARG A 219 1.01 -10.69 8.16
N ALA A 220 0.85 -10.00 7.03
CA ALA A 220 1.10 -8.57 6.98
C ALA A 220 -0.03 -7.81 7.68
N GLN A 221 0.32 -6.78 8.43
CA GLN A 221 -0.66 -5.85 9.00
C GLN A 221 -1.06 -4.82 7.95
N PHE A 222 -2.20 -4.16 8.19
CA PHE A 222 -2.60 -2.98 7.46
C PHE A 222 -2.78 -1.81 8.42
N SER A 223 -2.25 -0.64 8.06
CA SER A 223 -2.48 0.59 8.80
C SER A 223 -2.65 1.77 7.87
N THR A 224 -3.18 2.87 8.40
CA THR A 224 -3.23 4.14 7.71
C THR A 224 -2.93 5.28 8.67
N PHE A 225 -2.43 6.38 8.13
CA PHE A 225 -2.34 7.64 8.84
C PHE A 225 -2.53 8.80 7.88
N THR A 226 -2.88 9.95 8.40
CA THR A 226 -3.15 11.13 7.58
C THR A 226 -1.92 12.02 7.47
N HIS A 227 -1.79 12.74 6.36
CA HIS A 227 -0.74 13.77 6.22
C HIS A 227 -0.88 14.85 7.31
N GLN A 228 -2.11 15.14 7.73
CA GLN A 228 -2.41 16.05 8.83
C GLN A 228 -1.88 15.54 10.17
N GLN A 229 -2.08 14.26 10.50
CA GLN A 229 -1.51 13.64 11.70
C GLN A 229 0.02 13.77 11.71
N TRP A 230 0.67 13.54 10.57
CA TRP A 230 2.11 13.72 10.47
C TRP A 230 2.55 15.18 10.68
N VAL A 231 1.87 16.13 10.04
CA VAL A 231 2.19 17.56 10.20
C VAL A 231 1.99 18.02 11.64
N SER A 232 0.88 17.63 12.29
CA SER A 232 0.65 17.92 13.72
C SER A 232 1.77 17.34 14.57
N TRP A 233 2.12 16.06 14.34
CA TRP A 233 3.18 15.40 15.09
C TRP A 233 4.51 16.17 15.02
N VAL A 234 4.91 16.61 13.81
CA VAL A 234 6.14 17.38 13.64
C VAL A 234 6.07 18.70 14.39
N ARG A 235 4.94 19.42 14.39
CA ARG A 235 4.78 20.65 15.16
C ARG A 235 4.95 20.42 16.65
N ASP A 236 4.33 19.37 17.16
CA ASP A 236 4.29 19.09 18.60
C ASP A 236 5.63 18.54 19.12
N HIS A 237 6.41 17.85 18.28
CA HIS A 237 7.61 17.12 18.71
C HIS A 237 8.93 17.72 18.19
N ASP A 238 8.92 18.63 17.21
CA ASP A 238 10.12 19.38 16.78
C ASP A 238 10.42 20.56 17.71
N SER A 239 10.75 20.24 18.97
CA SER A 239 11.10 21.22 20.01
C SER A 239 12.21 22.20 19.65
N ARG A 240 13.01 21.92 18.62
CA ARG A 240 14.13 22.76 18.17
C ARG A 240 13.82 23.55 16.90
N GLY A 241 12.61 23.45 16.36
CA GLY A 241 12.16 24.19 15.18
C GLY A 241 13.03 23.96 13.94
N ARG A 242 13.56 22.75 13.78
CA ARG A 242 14.43 22.34 12.66
C ARG A 242 13.66 22.12 11.36
N TRP A 243 12.34 21.93 11.45
CA TRP A 243 11.46 21.64 10.34
C TRP A 243 10.52 22.80 10.03
N ARG A 244 10.81 24.02 10.50
CA ARG A 244 9.99 25.23 10.22
C ARG A 244 9.79 25.46 8.72
N ASP A 245 10.86 25.43 7.94
CA ASP A 245 10.77 25.62 6.48
C ASP A 245 9.93 24.52 5.81
N TRP A 246 10.03 23.28 6.30
CA TRP A 246 9.21 22.17 5.82
C TRP A 246 7.73 22.37 6.20
N LEU A 247 7.45 22.82 7.43
CA LEU A 247 6.10 23.14 7.90
C LEU A 247 5.46 24.27 7.07
N ASP A 248 6.22 25.32 6.78
CA ASP A 248 5.78 26.43 5.92
C ASP A 248 5.53 25.96 4.49
N TYR A 249 6.40 25.08 3.96
CA TYR A 249 6.21 24.47 2.66
C TYR A 249 4.93 23.64 2.60
N VAL A 250 4.69 22.71 3.54
CA VAL A 250 3.49 21.86 3.49
C VAL A 250 2.21 22.64 3.75
N LYS A 251 2.27 23.68 4.60
CA LYS A 251 1.18 24.65 4.78
C LYS A 251 0.85 25.35 3.47
N THR A 252 1.85 25.91 2.79
CA THR A 252 1.65 26.66 1.54
C THR A 252 1.19 25.75 0.40
N ARG A 253 1.79 24.56 0.29
CA ARG A 253 1.57 23.65 -0.83
C ARG A 253 0.26 22.86 -0.72
N TYR A 254 -0.07 22.40 0.48
CA TYR A 254 -1.18 21.47 0.72
C TYR A 254 -2.27 22.03 1.64
N GLY A 255 -2.05 23.21 2.26
CA GLY A 255 -3.03 23.83 3.15
C GLY A 255 -3.19 23.10 4.47
N TYR A 256 -2.16 22.39 4.95
CA TYR A 256 -2.17 21.77 6.27
C TYR A 256 -1.88 22.85 7.31
N VAL A 257 -2.92 23.53 7.78
CA VAL A 257 -2.78 24.71 8.64
C VAL A 257 -2.79 24.39 10.12
N ASP A 258 -3.60 23.44 10.57
CA ASP A 258 -3.67 22.99 11.97
C ASP A 258 -4.19 21.55 11.98
#